data_AF-H8H302-F1
#
_entry.id   AF-H8H302-F1
#
_cell.length_a   1.000
_cell.length_b   1.000
_cell.length_c   1.000
_cell.angle_alpha   90.00
_cell.angle_beta   90.00
_cell.angle_gamma   90.00
#
_symmetry.space_group_name_H-M   'P 1'
#
loop_
_entity.id
_entity.type
_entity.pdbx_description
1 polymer ?
#
loop_
_entity_poly.entity_id
_entity_poly.type
_entity_poly.pdbx_seq_one_letter_code
_entity_poly.pdbx_strand_id
1 'polypeptide(L)' 'MTTITSARIVPSNLAAGQYQAEVHATFEGGQEVKVLSYYDDELHFSAAEFVGLTQVQVDELFHQRDVAYLRS' A
#
# COMPACT_ATOMS: atom_id res chain seq x y z
N MET A 1 8.47 10.69 14.24
CA MET A 1 8.09 9.65 13.26
C MET A 1 7.33 10.36 12.16
N THR A 2 7.76 10.22 10.91
CA THR A 2 7.10 10.88 9.79
C THR A 2 5.88 10.07 9.38
N THR A 3 4.74 10.74 9.26
CA THR A 3 3.48 10.10 8.85
C THR A 3 3.16 10.40 7.39
N ILE A 4 2.28 9.57 6.81
CA ILE A 4 1.74 9.74 5.46
C ILE A 4 0.65 10.82 5.47
N THR A 5 0.77 11.81 4.61
CA THR A 5 -0.22 12.90 4.43
C THR A 5 -1.16 12.64 3.26
N SER A 6 -0.71 11.91 2.24
CA SER A 6 -1.54 11.45 1.12
C SER A 6 -1.00 10.14 0.56
N ALA A 7 -1.87 9.33 -0.02
CA ALA A 7 -1.49 8.13 -0.74
C ALA A 7 -2.29 8.00 -2.04
N ARG A 8 -1.75 7.24 -2.99
CA ARG A 8 -2.43 6.80 -4.21
C ARG A 8 -2.09 5.35 -4.51
N ILE A 9 -3.05 4.66 -5.11
CA ILE A 9 -2.90 3.28 -5.54
C ILE A 9 -2.74 3.28 -7.05
N VAL A 10 -1.65 2.69 -7.51
CA VAL A 10 -1.42 2.36 -8.92
C VAL A 10 -1.86 0.90 -9.08
N PRO A 11 -2.95 0.61 -9.81
CA PRO A 11 -3.43 -0.77 -9.98
C PRO A 11 -2.43 -1.62 -10.77
N SER A 12 -2.58 -2.95 -10.71
CA SER A 12 -1.80 -3.83 -11.58
C SER A 12 -2.13 -3.54 -13.05
N ASN A 13 -1.14 -3.76 -13.92
CA ASN A 13 -1.29 -3.64 -15.36
C ASN A 13 -0.59 -4.80 -16.04
N LEU A 14 -1.32 -5.92 -16.18
CA LEU A 14 -0.81 -7.14 -16.80
C LEU A 14 -0.32 -6.92 -18.23
N ALA A 15 -0.98 -6.04 -18.99
CA ALA A 15 -0.59 -5.71 -20.36
C ALA A 15 0.79 -5.02 -20.43
N ALA A 16 1.19 -4.33 -19.37
CA ALA A 16 2.51 -3.71 -19.22
C ALA A 16 3.50 -4.60 -18.45
N GLY A 17 3.13 -5.84 -18.09
CA GLY A 17 3.96 -6.73 -17.26
C GLY A 17 4.03 -6.34 -15.79
N GLN A 18 3.13 -5.47 -15.32
CA GLN A 18 3.02 -5.09 -13.91
C GLN A 18 1.95 -5.95 -13.24
N TYR A 19 2.37 -7.01 -12.54
CA TYR A 19 1.47 -7.99 -11.93
C TYR A 19 0.94 -7.59 -10.55
N GLN A 20 1.44 -6.50 -9.97
CA GLN A 20 1.09 -6.04 -8.64
C GLN A 20 0.63 -4.59 -8.67
N ALA A 21 -0.38 -4.30 -7.84
CA ALA A 21 -0.70 -2.93 -7.49
C ALA A 21 0.37 -2.36 -6.56
N GLU A 22 0.62 -1.05 -6.67
CA GLU A 22 1.57 -0.33 -5.84
C GLU A 22 0.88 0.79 -5.07
N VAL A 23 1.28 0.97 -3.81
CA VAL A 23 0.90 2.13 -3.01
C VAL A 23 2.05 3.11 -2.98
N HIS A 24 1.78 4.32 -3.43
CA HIS A 24 2.70 5.45 -3.38
C HIS A 24 2.17 6.43 -2.35
N ALA A 25 3.00 6.80 -1.38
CA ALA A 25 2.62 7.66 -0.28
C ALA A 25 3.54 8.86 -0.15
N THR A 26 2.95 10.01 0.12
CA THR A 26 3.64 11.26 0.42
C THR A 26 3.74 11.40 1.93
N PHE A 27 4.96 11.54 2.43
CA PHE A 27 5.20 11.81 3.85
C PHE A 27 5.15 13.31 4.14
N GLU A 28 5.11 13.71 5.42
CA GLU A 28 5.10 15.13 5.84
C GLU A 28 6.21 15.99 5.22
N GLY A 29 7.34 15.39 4.84
CA GLY A 29 8.44 16.06 4.12
C GLY A 29 8.17 16.34 2.63
N GLY A 30 7.00 15.98 2.11
CA GLY A 30 6.60 16.17 0.71
C GLY A 30 7.17 15.16 -0.28
N GLN A 31 8.01 14.23 0.18
CA GLN A 31 8.56 13.18 -0.67
C GLN A 31 7.51 12.06 -0.85
N GLU A 32 7.18 11.77 -2.12
CA GLU A 32 6.43 10.57 -2.51
C GLU A 32 7.40 9.39 -2.69
N VAL A 33 7.09 8.25 -2.08
CA VAL A 33 7.80 6.99 -2.27
C VAL A 33 6.82 5.83 -2.38
N LYS A 34 7.25 4.75 -3.03
CA LYS A 34 6.53 3.48 -2.99
C LYS A 34 6.68 2.87 -1.59
N VAL A 35 5.56 2.61 -0.93
CA VAL A 35 5.53 2.07 0.44
C VAL A 35 5.05 0.63 0.50
N LEU A 36 4.32 0.16 -0.52
CA LEU A 36 3.77 -1.19 -0.56
C LEU A 36 3.55 -1.64 -2.01
N SER A 37 3.64 -2.95 -2.24
CA SER A 37 3.13 -3.62 -3.45
C SER A 37 2.36 -4.87 -3.03
N TYR A 38 1.23 -5.13 -3.67
CA TYR A 38 0.35 -6.26 -3.35
C TYR A 38 -0.35 -6.77 -4.62
N TYR A 39 -0.83 -8.03 -4.58
CA TYR A 39 -1.66 -8.60 -5.63
C TYR A 39 -3.12 -8.16 -5.42
N ASP A 40 -3.69 -7.46 -6.40
CA ASP A 40 -5.02 -6.84 -6.29
C ASP A 40 -6.18 -7.83 -6.43
N ASP A 41 -5.91 -9.05 -6.89
CA ASP A 41 -6.83 -10.19 -6.83
C ASP A 41 -6.88 -10.84 -5.43
N GLU A 42 -5.81 -10.73 -4.64
CA GLU A 42 -5.73 -11.28 -3.28
C GLU A 42 -6.21 -10.28 -2.22
N LEU A 43 -5.68 -9.05 -2.27
CA LEU A 43 -5.90 -8.03 -1.24
C LEU A 43 -6.44 -6.74 -1.85
N HIS A 44 -7.35 -6.09 -1.12
CA HIS A 44 -7.92 -4.81 -1.52
C HIS A 44 -7.65 -3.75 -0.45
N PHE A 45 -7.20 -2.59 -0.91
CA PHE A 45 -6.90 -1.42 -0.09
C PHE A 45 -7.54 -0.17 -0.71
N SER A 46 -7.81 0.82 0.13
CA SER A 46 -8.14 2.18 -0.27
C SER A 46 -7.05 3.15 0.18
N ALA A 47 -6.80 4.18 -0.61
CA ALA A 47 -5.72 5.14 -0.33
C ALA A 47 -5.87 5.85 1.03
N ALA A 48 -7.11 6.07 1.48
CA ALA A 48 -7.40 6.75 2.75
C ALA A 48 -6.91 5.96 3.99
N GLU A 49 -6.76 4.64 3.88
CA GLU A 49 -6.30 3.79 4.99
C GLU A 49 -4.83 4.00 5.35
N PHE A 50 -4.05 4.59 4.45
CA PHE A 50 -2.64 4.85 4.67
C PHE A 50 -2.38 6.23 5.29
N VAL A 51 -3.35 7.14 5.24
CA VAL A 51 -3.18 8.51 5.77
C VAL A 51 -3.07 8.46 7.29
N GLY A 52 -2.04 9.12 7.83
CA GLY A 52 -1.71 9.11 9.26
C GLY A 52 -0.87 7.92 9.71
N LEU A 53 -0.62 6.93 8.83
CA LEU A 53 0.28 5.82 9.15
C LEU A 53 1.75 6.19 8.93
N THR A 54 2.62 5.54 9.68
CA THR A 54 4.06 5.44 9.40
C THR A 54 4.34 4.25 8.48
N GLN A 55 5.52 4.20 7.85
CA GLN A 55 5.93 3.03 7.04
C GLN A 55 5.77 1.71 7.79
N VAL A 56 6.19 1.65 9.06
CA VAL A 56 6.09 0.43 9.88
C VAL A 56 4.63 -0.01 10.03
N GLN A 57 3.71 0.94 10.24
CA GLN A 57 2.29 0.64 10.35
C GLN A 57 1.67 0.21 9.02
N VAL A 58 2.20 0.69 7.88
CA VAL A 58 1.81 0.19 6.55
C VAL A 58 2.20 -1.28 6.40
N ASP A 59 3.43 -1.65 6.81
CA ASP A 59 3.92 -3.02 6.75
C ASP A 59 3.11 -3.95 7.67
N GLU A 60 2.77 -3.49 8.88
CA GLU A 60 1.91 -4.21 9.82
C GLU A 60 0.49 -4.42 9.27
N LEU A 61 -0.11 -3.39 8.68
CA LEU A 61 -1.44 -3.46 8.05
C LEU A 61 -1.45 -4.48 6.90
N PHE A 62 -0.42 -4.46 6.05
CA PHE A 62 -0.27 -5.42 4.97
C PHE A 62 -0.14 -6.84 5.51
N HIS A 63 0.74 -7.06 6.48
CA HIS A 63 0.95 -8.38 7.09
C HIS A 63 -0.34 -8.95 7.70
N GLN A 64 -1.13 -8.12 8.40
CA GLN A 64 -2.41 -8.55 8.97
C GLN A 64 -3.39 -9.02 7.89
N ARG A 65 -3.46 -8.33 6.75
CA ARG A 65 -4.33 -8.68 5.63
C ARG A 65 -3.86 -9.93 4.89
N ASP A 66 -2.57 -10.03 4.63
CA ASP A 66 -1.94 -11.18 3.99
C ASP A 66 -2.19 -12.47 4.80
N VAL A 67 -1.96 -12.41 6.12
CA VAL A 67 -2.25 -13.54 7.02
C VAL A 67 -3.74 -13.87 7.06
N ALA A 68 -4.62 -12.88 7.02
CA ALA A 68 -6.06 -13.11 7.00
C ALA A 68 -6.53 -13.80 5.71
N TYR A 69 -5.97 -13.41 4.56
CA TYR A 69 -6.23 -14.03 3.26
C TYR A 69 -5.78 -15.50 3.24
N LEU A 70 -4.56 -15.79 3.69
CA LEU A 70 -4.02 -17.16 3.74
C LEU A 70 -4.74 -18.10 4.72
N ARG A 71 -5.55 -17.55 5.63
CA ARG A 71 -6.32 -18.31 6.63
C ARG A 71 -7.80 -18.46 6.28
N SER A 72 -8.24 -17.88 5.16
CA SER A 72 -9.63 -17.94 4.67
C SER A 72 -9.81 -19.09 3.69
#